data_AF-A0A8W8NY49-F1
#
_entry.id   AF-A0A8W8NY49-F1
#
_cell.length_a   1.000
_cell.length_b   1.000
_cell.length_c   1.000
_cell.angle_alpha   90.00
_cell.angle_beta   90.00
_cell.angle_gamma   90.00
#
_symmetry.space_group_name_H-M   'P 1'
#
loop_
_entity.id
_entity.type
_entity.pdbx_description
1 polymer ?
#
loop_
_entity_poly.entity_id
_entity_poly.type
_entity_poly.pdbx_seq_one_letter_code
_entity_poly.pdbx_strand_id
1 'polypeptide(L)'
;SLFSQLSKKHARVVDQIRESAVTETDNEDPSEQNLMADLAVLEEVLRMVLEILNSCLAASLHHNPHLIYSLLYQRELFNSFKTHPTFQDILQNIDIVLSFFSARVEEHGKGSNLSPSEVLEVIKEGSVQFRRDKLKKFPDLKFKYVEEESPEEFFIPYVWSLVYHASNMYFNASRILLFSLSAS
;
A
#
# COMPACT_ATOMS: atom_id res chain seq x y z
N SER A 1 2.85 -10.61 -3.68
CA SER A 1 2.03 -9.52 -3.12
C SER A 1 2.81 -8.22 -3.22
N LEU A 2 2.14 -7.10 -3.48
CA LEU A 2 2.75 -5.75 -3.52
C LEU A 2 3.55 -5.46 -2.24
N PHE A 3 2.98 -5.75 -1.07
CA PHE A 3 3.64 -5.57 0.21
C PHE A 3 5.00 -6.29 0.26
N SER A 4 5.05 -7.56 -0.16
CA SER A 4 6.31 -8.33 -0.21
C SER A 4 7.37 -7.70 -1.13
N GLN A 5 6.96 -7.12 -2.27
CA GLN A 5 7.88 -6.43 -3.18
C GLN A 5 8.42 -5.14 -2.55
N LEU A 6 7.55 -4.35 -1.93
CA LEU A 6 7.93 -3.12 -1.21
C LEU A 6 8.84 -3.44 -0.01
N SER A 7 8.54 -4.47 0.77
CA SER A 7 9.38 -4.90 1.89
C SER A 7 10.77 -5.35 1.45
N LYS A 8 10.88 -6.07 0.33
CA LYS A 8 12.18 -6.46 -0.25
C LYS A 8 12.95 -5.25 -0.74
N LYS A 9 12.28 -4.28 -1.37
CA LYS A 9 12.90 -3.02 -1.79
C LYS A 9 13.41 -2.25 -0.57
N HIS A 10 12.61 -2.17 0.49
CA HIS A 10 12.96 -1.49 1.73
C HIS A 10 14.21 -2.10 2.36
N ALA A 11 14.26 -3.42 2.52
CA ALA A 11 15.43 -4.11 3.05
C ALA A 11 16.70 -3.80 2.24
N ARG A 12 16.61 -3.82 0.90
CA ARG A 12 17.75 -3.49 0.02
C ARG A 12 18.24 -2.05 0.20
N VAL A 13 17.33 -1.08 0.28
CA VAL A 13 17.70 0.33 0.45
C VAL A 13 18.34 0.55 1.83
N VAL A 14 17.80 -0.08 2.88
CA VAL A 14 18.40 -0.03 4.23
C VAL A 14 19.80 -0.63 4.24
N ASP A 15 20.02 -1.77 3.57
CA ASP A 15 21.34 -2.38 3.48
C ASP A 15 22.33 -1.47 2.72
N GLN A 16 21.91 -0.84 1.62
CA GLN A 16 22.72 0.11 0.86
C GLN A 16 23.12 1.34 1.68
N ILE A 17 22.19 1.90 2.45
CA ILE A 17 22.48 3.02 3.37
C ILE A 17 23.48 2.57 4.44
N ARG A 18 23.30 1.37 5.01
CA ARG A 18 24.22 0.83 6.02
C ARG A 18 25.62 0.60 5.46
N GLU A 19 25.74 0.09 4.24
CA GLU A 19 27.03 -0.12 3.56
C GLU A 19 27.73 1.21 3.24
N SER A 20 26.96 2.22 2.82
CA SER A 20 27.48 3.57 2.55
C SER A 20 28.01 4.23 3.83
N ALA A 21 27.29 4.08 4.95
CA ALA A 21 27.70 4.64 6.25
C ALA A 21 28.96 4.00 6.85
N VAL A 22 29.30 2.76 6.49
CA VAL A 22 30.52 2.07 6.95
C VAL A 22 31.74 2.47 6.12
N THR A 23 31.52 2.96 4.90
CA THR A 23 32.57 3.38 3.97
C THR A 23 32.83 4.87 4.17
N GLU A 24 33.47 5.25 5.28
CA GLU A 24 33.73 6.64 5.66
C GLU A 24 34.37 7.46 4.52
N THR A 25 33.55 8.24 3.81
CA THR A 25 34.00 9.39 3.02
C THR A 25 33.27 10.62 3.54
N ASP A 26 34.06 11.55 4.07
CA ASP A 26 33.72 12.72 4.90
C ASP A 26 32.93 13.82 4.16
N ASN A 27 32.10 13.47 3.18
CA ASN A 27 31.23 14.38 2.46
C ASN A 27 29.84 13.77 2.42
N GLU A 28 28.83 14.54 2.86
CA GLU A 28 27.42 14.25 2.58
C GLU A 28 27.25 14.18 1.05
N ASP A 29 27.40 12.98 0.48
CA ASP A 29 27.25 12.77 -0.94
C ASP A 29 25.76 12.98 -1.27
N PRO A 30 25.41 13.84 -2.24
CA PRO A 30 24.03 13.94 -2.72
C PRO A 30 23.41 12.57 -3.05
N SER A 31 24.20 11.52 -3.32
CA SER A 31 23.70 10.15 -3.46
C SER A 31 23.06 9.57 -2.17
N GLU A 32 23.62 9.83 -0.99
CA GLU A 32 23.10 9.32 0.30
C GLU A 32 21.79 10.02 0.70
N GLN A 33 21.73 11.34 0.51
CA GLN A 33 20.51 12.11 0.76
C GLN A 33 19.35 11.64 -0.14
N ASN A 34 19.64 11.30 -1.40
CA ASN A 34 18.64 10.72 -2.30
C ASN A 34 18.16 9.35 -1.83
N LEU A 35 19.05 8.48 -1.33
CA LEU A 35 18.67 7.16 -0.78
C LEU A 35 17.80 7.29 0.47
N MET A 36 18.09 8.26 1.36
CA MET A 36 17.25 8.54 2.52
C MET A 36 15.87 9.05 2.14
N ALA A 37 15.78 9.92 1.12
CA ALA A 37 14.50 10.37 0.59
C ALA A 37 13.70 9.22 -0.04
N ASP A 38 14.36 8.36 -0.83
CA ASP A 38 13.75 7.16 -1.42
C ASP A 38 13.25 6.18 -0.35
N LEU A 39 14.00 6.02 0.75
CA LEU A 39 13.57 5.21 1.90
C LEU A 39 12.32 5.81 2.55
N ALA A 40 12.31 7.12 2.81
CA ALA A 40 11.16 7.80 3.42
C ALA A 40 9.90 7.64 2.57
N VAL A 41 9.99 7.87 1.26
CA VAL A 41 8.86 7.66 0.32
C VAL A 41 8.39 6.20 0.35
N LEU A 42 9.33 5.26 0.38
CA LEU A 42 9.00 3.84 0.44
C LEU A 42 8.30 3.45 1.75
N GLU A 43 8.72 4.03 2.87
CA GLU A 43 8.06 3.85 4.16
C GLU A 43 6.66 4.44 4.17
N GLU A 44 6.44 5.62 3.56
CA GLU A 44 5.10 6.21 3.43
C GLU A 44 4.17 5.31 2.62
N VAL A 45 4.65 4.75 1.49
CA VAL A 45 3.86 3.80 0.69
C VAL A 45 3.56 2.53 1.48
N LEU A 46 4.53 1.99 2.22
CA LEU A 46 4.32 0.82 3.09
C LEU A 46 3.31 1.12 4.21
N ARG A 47 3.42 2.28 4.86
CA ARG A 47 2.47 2.76 5.87
C ARG A 47 1.07 2.81 5.28
N MET A 48 0.91 3.44 4.12
CA MET A 48 -0.38 3.56 3.44
C MET A 48 -1.01 2.20 3.14
N VAL A 49 -0.22 1.23 2.66
CA VAL A 49 -0.71 -0.14 2.45
C VAL A 49 -1.19 -0.77 3.76
N LEU A 50 -0.45 -0.60 4.86
CA LEU A 50 -0.85 -1.10 6.17
C LEU A 50 -2.11 -0.40 6.70
N GLU A 51 -2.27 0.90 6.46
CA GLU A 51 -3.46 1.67 6.83
C GLU A 51 -4.70 1.21 6.05
N ILE A 52 -4.56 0.93 4.75
CA ILE A 52 -5.63 0.35 3.93
C ILE A 52 -6.04 -1.02 4.49
N LEU A 53 -5.07 -1.89 4.78
CA LEU A 53 -5.34 -3.20 5.39
C LEU A 53 -6.06 -3.05 6.73
N ASN A 54 -5.56 -2.18 7.61
CA ASN A 54 -6.18 -1.91 8.90
C ASN A 54 -7.60 -1.35 8.76
N SER A 55 -7.86 -0.48 7.79
CA SER A 55 -9.19 0.04 7.50
C SER A 55 -10.16 -1.08 7.09
N CYS A 56 -9.72 -2.00 6.21
CA CYS A 56 -10.52 -3.16 5.84
C CYS A 56 -10.84 -4.06 7.06
N LEU A 57 -9.87 -4.27 7.96
CA LEU A 57 -10.04 -5.07 9.16
C LEU A 57 -10.92 -4.38 10.22
N ALA A 58 -10.87 -3.06 10.35
CA ALA A 58 -11.66 -2.32 11.33
C ALA A 58 -13.11 -2.11 10.87
N ALA A 59 -13.32 -1.68 9.62
CA ALA A 59 -14.64 -1.32 9.11
C ALA A 59 -15.42 -2.53 8.58
N SER A 60 -14.74 -3.44 7.87
CA SER A 60 -15.39 -4.41 6.99
C SER A 60 -14.85 -5.83 7.13
N LEU A 61 -14.37 -6.21 8.32
CA LEU A 61 -13.77 -7.53 8.58
C LEU A 61 -14.62 -8.69 8.04
N HIS A 62 -15.93 -8.66 8.31
CA HIS A 62 -16.85 -9.76 8.00
C HIS A 62 -17.13 -9.88 6.49
N HIS A 63 -16.95 -8.79 5.74
CA HIS A 63 -17.12 -8.76 4.29
C HIS A 63 -15.85 -9.22 3.55
N ASN A 64 -14.72 -9.36 4.25
CA ASN A 64 -13.41 -9.63 3.64
C ASN A 64 -12.72 -10.89 4.20
N PRO A 65 -13.36 -12.09 4.19
CA PRO A 65 -12.76 -13.31 4.74
C PRO A 65 -11.50 -13.74 3.98
N HIS A 66 -11.45 -13.51 2.65
CA HIS A 66 -10.27 -13.81 1.84
C HIS A 66 -9.07 -12.91 2.18
N LEU A 67 -9.31 -11.69 2.65
CA LEU A 67 -8.24 -10.81 3.12
C LEU A 67 -7.59 -11.41 4.36
N ILE A 68 -8.40 -11.81 5.35
CA ILE A 68 -7.92 -12.44 6.59
C ILE A 68 -7.16 -13.73 6.27
N TYR A 69 -7.72 -14.59 5.40
CA TYR A 69 -7.06 -15.80 4.93
C TYR A 69 -5.67 -15.51 4.33
N SER A 70 -5.59 -14.51 3.45
CA SER A 70 -4.34 -14.12 2.81
C SER A 70 -3.32 -13.56 3.82
N LEU A 71 -3.78 -12.76 4.79
CA LEU A 71 -2.94 -12.19 5.83
C LEU A 71 -2.43 -13.25 6.81
N LEU A 72 -3.25 -14.26 7.14
CA LEU A 72 -2.81 -15.42 7.94
C LEU A 72 -1.70 -16.19 7.21
N TYR A 73 -1.89 -16.48 5.93
CA TYR A 73 -0.89 -17.16 5.11
C TYR A 73 0.43 -16.38 5.01
N GLN A 74 0.36 -15.04 5.00
CA GLN A 74 1.51 -14.16 4.85
C GLN A 74 1.95 -13.48 6.17
N ARG A 75 1.56 -14.02 7.33
CA ARG A 75 1.80 -13.39 8.64
C ARG A 75 3.27 -13.05 8.89
N GLU A 76 4.17 -13.93 8.45
CA GLU A 76 5.62 -13.77 8.62
C GLU A 76 6.18 -12.51 7.94
N LEU A 77 5.52 -11.99 6.89
CA LEU A 77 5.97 -10.78 6.19
C LEU A 77 5.95 -9.54 7.09
N PHE A 78 5.14 -9.54 8.15
CA PHE A 78 5.00 -8.40 9.05
C PHE A 78 6.06 -8.39 10.15
N ASN A 79 6.73 -9.51 10.42
CA ASN A 79 7.62 -9.66 11.58
C ASN A 79 8.80 -8.68 11.55
N SER A 80 9.38 -8.44 10.37
CA SER A 80 10.50 -7.49 10.20
C SER A 80 10.14 -6.03 10.50
N PHE A 81 8.86 -5.70 10.53
CA PHE A 81 8.38 -4.33 10.73
C PHE A 81 7.78 -4.09 12.13
N LYS A 82 7.63 -5.14 12.96
CA LYS A 82 6.99 -5.04 14.29
C LYS A 82 7.70 -4.08 15.23
N THR A 83 9.02 -3.94 15.11
CA THR A 83 9.83 -3.03 15.93
C THR A 83 10.08 -1.68 15.26
N HIS A 84 9.57 -1.48 14.03
CA HIS A 84 9.79 -0.25 13.28
C HIS A 84 8.86 0.85 13.78
N PRO A 85 9.37 2.02 14.22
CA PRO A 85 8.54 3.09 14.79
C PRO A 85 7.40 3.55 13.87
N THR A 86 7.65 3.61 12.57
CA THR A 86 6.67 4.00 11.54
C THR A 86 5.49 3.03 11.45
N PHE A 87 5.67 1.74 11.75
CA PHE A 87 4.67 0.70 11.44
C PHE A 87 4.09 0.01 12.68
N GLN A 88 4.79 0.05 13.82
CA GLN A 88 4.48 -0.73 15.02
C GLN A 88 3.03 -0.56 15.46
N ASP A 89 2.49 0.65 15.42
CA ASP A 89 1.16 0.93 15.95
C ASP A 89 0.03 0.37 15.07
N ILE A 90 0.17 0.42 13.75
CA ILE A 90 -0.78 -0.21 12.82
C ILE A 90 -0.64 -1.73 12.86
N LEU A 91 0.59 -2.23 12.91
CA LEU A 91 0.87 -3.67 12.99
C LEU A 91 0.31 -4.30 14.26
N GLN A 92 0.19 -3.55 15.35
CA GLN A 92 -0.48 -4.01 16.56
C GLN A 92 -1.94 -4.42 16.29
N ASN A 93 -2.70 -3.62 15.56
CA ASN A 93 -4.08 -3.98 15.19
C ASN A 93 -4.13 -5.24 14.32
N ILE A 94 -3.24 -5.32 13.32
CA ILE A 94 -3.16 -6.48 12.43
C ILE A 94 -2.81 -7.74 13.23
N ASP A 95 -1.85 -7.67 14.16
CA ASP A 95 -1.44 -8.82 14.98
C ASP A 95 -2.52 -9.25 15.97
N ILE A 96 -3.35 -8.33 16.50
CA ILE A 96 -4.54 -8.68 17.32
C ILE A 96 -5.53 -9.51 16.49
N VAL A 97 -5.82 -9.07 15.26
CA VAL A 97 -6.74 -9.79 14.36
C VAL A 97 -6.16 -11.15 14.00
N LEU A 98 -4.91 -11.20 13.56
CA LEU A 98 -4.26 -12.45 13.15
C LEU A 98 -4.14 -13.43 14.30
N SER A 99 -3.79 -12.98 15.50
CA SER A 99 -3.69 -13.84 16.68
C SER A 99 -5.05 -14.43 17.08
N PHE A 100 -6.13 -13.66 16.98
CA PHE A 100 -7.49 -14.17 17.20
C PHE A 100 -7.86 -15.27 16.21
N PHE A 101 -7.63 -15.05 14.91
CA PHE A 101 -7.98 -16.04 13.89
C PHE A 101 -7.03 -17.24 13.88
N SER A 102 -5.74 -17.06 14.15
CA SER A 102 -4.78 -18.16 14.32
C SER A 102 -5.24 -19.12 15.42
N ALA A 103 -5.55 -18.59 16.62
CA ALA A 103 -6.03 -19.42 17.73
C ALA A 103 -7.31 -20.20 17.38
N ARG A 104 -8.22 -19.57 16.63
CA ARG A 104 -9.48 -20.19 16.22
C ARG A 104 -9.31 -21.28 15.16
N VAL A 105 -8.39 -21.07 14.22
CA VAL A 105 -8.02 -22.07 13.21
C VAL A 105 -7.33 -23.27 13.87
N GLU A 106 -6.44 -23.03 14.84
CA GLU A 106 -5.78 -24.08 15.62
C GLU A 106 -6.79 -24.91 16.45
N GLU A 107 -7.73 -24.24 17.12
CA GLU A 107 -8.80 -24.90 17.89
C GLU A 107 -9.68 -25.79 17.01
N HIS A 108 -10.05 -25.30 15.81
CA HIS A 108 -10.89 -26.06 14.88
C HIS A 108 -10.14 -27.21 14.21
N GLY A 109 -8.85 -27.03 13.92
CA GLY A 109 -8.01 -28.04 13.28
C GLY A 109 -7.70 -29.25 14.16
N LYS A 110 -7.77 -29.12 15.50
CA LYS A 110 -7.48 -30.21 16.46
C LYS A 110 -6.19 -31.00 16.17
N GLY A 111 -5.17 -30.33 15.62
CA GLY A 111 -3.89 -30.95 15.24
C GLY A 111 -3.84 -31.58 13.83
N SER A 112 -4.90 -31.45 13.02
CA SER A 112 -4.91 -31.76 11.59
C SER A 112 -4.80 -30.49 10.76
N ASN A 113 -4.27 -30.61 9.54
CA ASN A 113 -4.33 -29.55 8.55
C ASN A 113 -5.77 -29.38 8.05
N LEU A 114 -6.27 -28.14 8.11
CA LEU A 114 -7.56 -27.76 7.56
C LEU A 114 -7.43 -27.48 6.06
N SER A 115 -8.46 -27.81 5.28
CA SER A 115 -8.57 -27.40 3.88
C SER A 115 -8.82 -25.89 3.77
N PRO A 116 -8.50 -25.25 2.62
CA PRO A 116 -8.77 -23.83 2.42
C PRO A 116 -10.23 -23.43 2.65
N SER A 117 -11.18 -24.31 2.29
CA SER A 117 -12.61 -24.07 2.48
C SER A 117 -13.00 -24.06 3.97
N GLU A 118 -12.46 -24.99 4.75
CA GLU A 118 -12.69 -25.06 6.21
C GLU A 118 -12.08 -23.85 6.92
N VAL A 119 -10.87 -23.43 6.54
CA VAL A 119 -10.26 -22.21 7.10
C VAL A 119 -11.13 -20.98 6.80
N LEU A 120 -11.66 -20.86 5.59
CA LEU A 120 -12.55 -19.75 5.23
C LEU A 120 -13.87 -19.77 6.01
N GLU A 121 -14.40 -20.95 6.32
CA GLU A 121 -15.59 -21.09 7.17
C GLU A 121 -15.30 -20.63 8.60
N VAL A 122 -14.21 -21.09 9.21
CA VAL A 122 -13.74 -20.65 10.52
C VAL A 122 -13.54 -19.13 10.58
N ILE A 123 -12.98 -18.53 9.52
CA ILE A 123 -12.81 -17.08 9.41
C ILE A 123 -14.16 -16.36 9.34
N LYS A 124 -15.12 -16.86 8.56
CA LYS A 124 -16.45 -16.24 8.45
C LYS A 124 -17.18 -16.26 9.80
N GLU A 125 -17.16 -17.40 10.49
CA GLU A 125 -17.76 -17.52 11.82
C GLU A 125 -17.06 -16.64 12.85
N GLY A 126 -15.72 -16.67 12.86
CA GLY A 126 -14.90 -15.88 13.78
C GLY A 126 -15.06 -14.39 13.56
N SER A 127 -15.30 -13.95 12.33
CA SER A 127 -15.52 -12.54 12.01
C SER A 127 -16.69 -11.96 12.80
N VAL A 128 -17.82 -12.66 12.86
CA VAL A 128 -19.01 -12.24 13.62
C VAL A 128 -18.73 -12.09 15.12
N GLN A 129 -17.83 -12.91 15.65
CA GLN A 129 -17.49 -12.93 17.08
C GLN A 129 -16.35 -11.97 17.44
N PHE A 130 -15.64 -11.44 16.44
CA PHE A 130 -14.48 -10.59 16.67
C PHE A 130 -14.89 -9.23 17.24
N ARG A 131 -14.34 -8.94 18.42
CA ARG A 131 -14.53 -7.68 19.15
C ARG A 131 -13.66 -6.55 18.59
N ARG A 132 -14.23 -5.77 17.66
CA ARG A 132 -13.52 -4.66 16.98
C ARG A 132 -13.14 -3.51 17.92
N ASP A 133 -13.80 -3.39 19.08
CA ASP A 133 -13.47 -2.44 20.15
C ASP A 133 -12.04 -2.59 20.68
N LYS A 134 -11.41 -3.76 20.47
CA LYS A 134 -10.02 -4.00 20.83
C LYS A 134 -9.01 -3.33 19.89
N LEU A 135 -9.44 -2.86 18.72
CA LEU A 135 -8.56 -2.22 17.75
C LEU A 135 -8.36 -0.75 18.09
N LYS A 136 -7.11 -0.29 18.05
CA LYS A 136 -6.76 1.12 18.12
C LYS A 136 -7.45 1.86 16.97
N LYS A 137 -8.10 2.98 17.28
CA LYS A 137 -8.72 3.82 16.25
C LYS A 137 -7.66 4.65 15.55
N PHE A 138 -7.69 4.62 14.22
CA PHE A 138 -6.88 5.49 13.37
C PHE A 138 -7.79 6.54 12.73
N PRO A 139 -7.25 7.71 12.35
CA PRO A 139 -7.98 8.66 11.53
C PRO A 139 -8.49 7.98 10.26
N ASP A 140 -9.66 8.39 9.80
CA ASP A 140 -10.16 7.92 8.50
C ASP A 140 -9.17 8.33 7.41
N LEU A 141 -8.80 7.36 6.57
CA LEU A 141 -7.95 7.60 5.42
C LEU A 141 -8.74 8.41 4.38
N LYS A 142 -8.63 9.73 4.44
CA LYS A 142 -9.32 10.67 3.56
C LYS A 142 -8.34 11.19 2.53
N PHE A 143 -8.53 10.78 1.29
CA PHE A 143 -7.81 11.35 0.16
C PHE A 143 -8.63 12.53 -0.35
N LYS A 144 -8.08 13.74 -0.18
CA LYS A 144 -8.64 14.92 -0.84
C LYS A 144 -8.08 14.95 -2.26
N TYR A 145 -8.95 15.14 -3.24
CA TYR A 145 -8.48 15.51 -4.56
C TYR A 145 -7.73 16.84 -4.45
N VAL A 146 -6.47 16.84 -4.85
CA VAL A 146 -5.68 18.05 -5.01
C VAL A 146 -5.89 18.48 -6.45
N GLU A 147 -6.63 19.58 -6.63
CA GLU A 147 -6.67 20.26 -7.93
C GLU A 147 -5.26 20.81 -8.20
N GLU A 148 -4.73 20.52 -9.38
CA GLU A 148 -3.54 21.21 -9.90
C GLU A 148 -3.82 22.72 -9.94
N GLU A 149 -2.81 23.56 -9.75
CA GLU A 149 -3.01 25.02 -9.74
C GLU A 149 -3.40 25.57 -11.12
N SER A 150 -2.98 24.88 -12.19
CA SER A 150 -3.23 25.27 -13.58
C SER A 150 -3.63 24.05 -14.43
N PRO A 151 -4.79 23.42 -14.15
CA PRO A 151 -5.21 22.21 -14.83
C PRO A 151 -5.38 22.43 -16.34
N GLU A 152 -5.65 23.67 -16.77
CA GLU A 152 -5.74 24.08 -18.15
C GLU A 152 -4.48 23.82 -18.98
N GLU A 153 -3.28 23.85 -18.39
CA GLU A 153 -2.03 23.58 -19.12
C GLU A 153 -1.99 22.16 -19.68
N PHE A 154 -2.65 21.22 -19.00
CA PHE A 154 -2.81 19.85 -19.48
C PHE A 154 -4.12 19.67 -20.26
N PHE A 155 -5.25 20.07 -19.68
CA PHE A 155 -6.56 19.75 -20.23
C PHE A 155 -6.87 20.52 -21.52
N ILE A 156 -6.45 21.78 -21.65
CA ILE A 156 -6.71 22.55 -22.88
C ILE A 156 -5.97 21.91 -24.07
N PRO A 157 -4.65 21.66 -24.01
CA PRO A 157 -3.96 21.01 -25.11
C PRO A 157 -4.50 19.61 -25.44
N TYR A 158 -4.84 18.82 -24.41
CA TYR A 158 -5.35 17.46 -24.58
C TYR A 158 -6.75 17.42 -25.22
N VAL A 159 -7.69 18.24 -24.75
CA VAL A 159 -9.04 18.27 -25.33
C VAL A 159 -8.99 18.74 -26.78
N TRP A 160 -8.18 19.75 -27.08
CA TRP A 160 -8.04 20.22 -28.46
C TRP A 160 -7.34 19.22 -29.37
N SER A 161 -6.39 18.42 -28.86
CA SER A 161 -5.82 17.32 -29.62
C SER A 161 -6.88 16.26 -29.92
N LEU A 162 -7.75 15.90 -28.96
CA LEU A 162 -8.86 14.99 -29.21
C LEU A 162 -9.83 15.53 -30.27
N VAL A 163 -10.21 16.81 -30.18
CA VAL A 163 -11.08 17.46 -31.16
C VAL A 163 -10.43 17.41 -32.55
N TYR A 164 -9.15 17.74 -32.67
CA TYR A 164 -8.43 17.66 -33.95
C TYR A 164 -8.49 16.25 -34.57
N HIS A 165 -8.28 15.21 -33.77
CA HIS A 165 -8.25 13.83 -34.26
C HIS A 165 -9.64 13.21 -34.47
N ALA A 166 -10.66 13.60 -33.70
CA ALA A 166 -11.94 12.89 -33.63
C ALA A 166 -13.14 13.66 -34.19
N SER A 167 -13.05 14.97 -34.42
CA SER A 167 -14.23 15.77 -34.81
C SER A 167 -14.60 15.70 -36.29
N ASN A 168 -13.78 15.07 -37.14
CA ASN A 168 -13.89 15.11 -38.61
C ASN A 168 -13.94 16.53 -39.21
N MET A 169 -13.58 17.55 -38.42
CA MET A 169 -13.47 18.94 -38.88
C MET A 169 -12.08 19.16 -39.49
N TYR A 170 -12.03 19.97 -40.55
CA TYR A 170 -10.74 20.36 -41.13
C TYR A 170 -10.05 21.41 -40.27
N PHE A 171 -8.86 21.07 -39.77
CA PHE A 171 -7.95 21.99 -39.09
C PHE A 171 -6.62 22.05 -39.85
N ASN A 172 -6.07 23.25 -40.04
CA ASN A 172 -4.76 23.41 -40.64
C ASN A 172 -3.67 23.16 -39.58
N ALA A 173 -3.02 22.00 -39.66
CA ALA A 173 -1.96 21.57 -38.75
C ALA A 173 -0.83 22.60 -38.58
N SER A 174 -0.42 23.27 -39.66
CA SER A 174 0.69 24.25 -39.64
C SER A 174 0.36 25.54 -38.90
N ARG A 175 -0.90 25.76 -38.51
CA ARG A 175 -1.37 26.95 -37.79
C ARG A 175 -1.79 26.66 -36.34
N ILE A 176 -1.63 25.43 -35.89
CA ILE A 176 -1.93 25.04 -34.51
C ILE A 176 -0.72 25.40 -33.64
N LEU A 177 -0.94 26.31 -32.68
CA LEU A 177 0.09 26.76 -31.73
C LEU A 177 -0.22 26.35 -30.28
N LEU A 178 -1.45 25.91 -30.02
CA LEU A 178 -1.98 25.67 -28.68
C LEU A 178 -1.60 24.28 -28.11
N PHE A 179 -1.33 23.30 -28.98
CA PHE A 179 -1.02 21.93 -28.57
C PHE A 179 -0.11 21.25 -29.59
N SER A 180 0.64 20.25 -29.11
CA SER A 180 1.45 19.40 -29.99
C SER A 180 0.57 18.37 -30.70
N LEU A 181 0.80 18.20 -32.00
CA LEU A 181 0.18 17.13 -32.80
C LEU A 181 0.91 15.79 -32.65
N SER A 182 2.09 15.78 -32.03
CA SER A 182 2.85 14.57 -31.72
C SER A 182 2.67 14.20 -30.25
N ALA A 183 1.61 13.46 -29.94
CA ALA A 183 1.47 12.76 -28.67
C ALA A 183 0.68 11.46 -28.87
N SER A 184 1.40 10.34 -28.86
CA SER A 184 0.91 9.02 -28.45
C SER A 184 1.88 8.51 -27.39
#